data_AF-A0AA96WVY7-F1
#
_entry.id   AF-A0AA96WVY7-F1
#
_cell.length_a   1.000
_cell.length_b   1.000
_cell.length_c   1.000
_cell.angle_alpha   90.00
_cell.angle_beta   90.00
_cell.angle_gamma   90.00
#
_symmetry.space_group_name_H-M   'P 1'
#
loop_
_entity.id
_entity.type
_entity.pdbx_description
1 polymer ?
#
loop_
_entity_poly.entity_id
_entity_poly.type
_entity_poly.pdbx_seq_one_letter_code
_entity_poly.pdbx_strand_id
1 'polypeptide(L)'
;MDAISILVENEPNGFRASVLGLPDCHAEGVTREDALAKIQEVLRVRLASAEIVTLPLSSPALTKLTGIFKDDPQWDEFQAAMASYRQEMDSELEAEYRQLDKSDARLNQGNSAA
;
A
#
# COMPACT_ATOMS: atom_id res chain seq x y z
N MET A 1 -7.83 7.51 16.77
CA MET A 1 -7.98 8.07 15.41
C MET A 1 -8.07 6.88 14.50
N ASP A 2 -9.17 6.77 13.75
CA ASP A 2 -9.36 5.68 12.81
C ASP A 2 -8.62 6.01 11.51
N ALA A 3 -7.93 5.02 10.94
CA ALA A 3 -7.14 5.18 9.72
C ALA A 3 -7.72 4.29 8.62
N ILE A 4 -7.86 4.85 7.42
CA ILE A 4 -8.30 4.15 6.21
C ILE A 4 -7.11 4.08 5.25
N SER A 5 -6.88 2.91 4.66
CA SER A 5 -5.84 2.70 3.65
C SER A 5 -6.28 3.24 2.29
N ILE A 6 -5.40 4.05 1.69
CA ILE A 6 -5.59 4.69 0.38
C ILE A 6 -4.54 4.15 -0.58
N LEU A 7 -4.97 3.69 -1.75
CA LEU A 7 -4.10 3.44 -2.89
C LEU A 7 -3.85 4.77 -3.61
N VAL A 8 -2.59 5.08 -3.89
CA VAL A 8 -2.21 6.25 -4.68
C VAL A 8 -1.49 5.78 -5.94
N GLU A 9 -2.02 6.14 -7.10
CA GLU A 9 -1.52 5.77 -8.42
C GLU A 9 -0.99 7.03 -9.13
N ASN A 10 0.15 6.89 -9.81
CA ASN A 10 0.69 7.93 -10.68
C ASN A 10 0.07 7.77 -12.07
N GLU A 11 -0.64 8.78 -12.55
CA GLU A 11 -1.32 8.80 -13.83
C GLU A 11 -0.65 9.83 -14.78
N PRO A 12 -0.85 9.73 -16.11
CA PRO A 12 -0.18 10.61 -17.07
C PRO A 12 -0.37 12.12 -16.82
N ASN A 13 -1.45 12.51 -16.14
CA ASN A 13 -1.82 13.91 -15.85
C ASN A 13 -1.87 14.24 -14.34
N GLY A 14 -1.30 13.40 -13.47
CA GLY A 14 -1.30 13.66 -12.04
C GLY A 14 -1.34 12.39 -11.19
N PHE A 15 -2.14 12.42 -10.12
CA PHE A 15 -2.26 11.33 -9.16
C PHE A 15 -3.73 11.00 -8.93
N ARG A 16 -4.04 9.70 -8.85
CA ARG A 16 -5.34 9.21 -8.40
C ARG A 16 -5.19 8.60 -7.02
N ALA A 17 -6.05 8.99 -6.09
CA ALA A 17 -6.15 8.42 -4.76
C ALA A 17 -7.48 7.68 -4.60
N SER A 18 -7.45 6.40 -4.23
CA SER A 18 -8.61 5.51 -4.18
C SER A 18 -8.68 4.79 -2.84
N VAL A 19 -9.89 4.68 -2.27
CA VAL A 19 -10.09 3.98 -0.99
C VAL A 19 -10.12 2.47 -1.20
N LEU A 20 -9.26 1.74 -0.48
CA LEU A 20 -9.28 0.28 -0.54
C LEU A 20 -10.61 -0.27 -0.03
N GLY A 21 -11.28 -1.07 -0.86
CA GLY A 21 -12.60 -1.64 -0.57
C GLY A 21 -13.79 -0.75 -0.97
N LEU A 22 -13.56 0.48 -1.44
CA LEU A 22 -14.59 1.41 -1.93
C LEU A 22 -14.16 1.98 -3.29
N PRO A 23 -14.27 1.21 -4.40
CA PRO A 23 -13.76 1.62 -5.72
C PRO A 23 -14.39 2.91 -6.26
N ASP A 24 -15.64 3.19 -5.89
CA ASP A 24 -16.34 4.42 -6.25
C ASP A 24 -15.87 5.65 -5.46
N CYS A 25 -14.98 5.46 -4.49
CA CYS A 25 -14.42 6.54 -3.67
C CYS A 25 -12.98 6.77 -4.11
N HIS A 26 -12.83 7.64 -5.10
CA HIS A 26 -11.54 8.08 -5.61
C HIS A 26 -11.53 9.58 -5.90
N ALA A 27 -10.34 10.17 -5.98
CA ALA A 27 -10.13 11.56 -6.35
C ALA A 27 -8.83 11.72 -7.14
N GLU A 28 -8.82 12.70 -8.04
CA GLU A 28 -7.66 13.03 -8.87
C GLU A 28 -7.07 14.39 -8.46
N GLY A 29 -5.74 14.44 -8.37
CA GLY A 29 -5.00 15.64 -8.04
C GLY A 29 -3.79 15.84 -8.93
N VAL A 30 -3.38 17.11 -9.09
CA VAL A 30 -2.18 17.43 -9.88
C VAL A 30 -0.91 17.00 -9.14
N THR A 31 -0.96 17.00 -7.81
CA THR A 31 0.08 16.47 -6.92
C THR A 31 -0.48 15.36 -6.04
N ARG A 32 0.42 14.58 -5.44
CA ARG A 32 0.07 13.55 -4.47
C ARG A 32 -0.74 14.13 -3.30
N GLU A 33 -0.32 15.28 -2.78
CA GLU A 33 -0.96 15.95 -1.65
C GLU A 33 -2.35 16.47 -2.02
N ASP A 34 -2.51 16.99 -3.25
CA ASP A 34 -3.80 17.43 -3.78
C ASP A 34 -4.78 16.26 -3.91
N ALA A 35 -4.33 15.13 -4.46
CA ALA A 35 -5.15 13.91 -4.55
C ALA A 35 -5.58 13.41 -3.16
N LEU A 36 -4.68 13.45 -2.17
CA LEU A 36 -4.97 13.06 -0.79
C LEU A 36 -5.95 14.03 -0.09
N ALA A 37 -5.79 15.34 -0.28
CA ALA A 37 -6.72 16.32 0.27
C ALA A 37 -8.13 16.15 -0.32
N LYS A 38 -8.22 15.90 -1.63
CA LYS A 38 -9.50 15.70 -2.32
C LYS A 38 -10.17 14.38 -1.90
N ILE A 39 -9.45 13.27 -1.80
CA ILE A 39 -10.05 12.00 -1.35
C ILE A 39 -10.53 12.09 0.10
N GLN A 40 -9.82 12.84 0.95
CA GLN A 40 -10.25 13.10 2.32
C GLN A 40 -11.60 13.84 2.37
N GLU A 41 -11.80 14.81 1.49
CA GLU A 41 -13.08 15.52 1.37
C GLU A 41 -14.20 14.63 0.83
N VAL A 42 -13.92 13.83 -0.21
CA VAL A 42 -14.87 12.85 -0.76
C VAL A 42 -15.30 11.85 0.31
N LEU A 43 -14.35 11.33 1.09
CA LEU A 43 -14.62 10.43 2.22
C LEU A 43 -15.48 11.11 3.28
N ARG A 44 -15.15 12.35 3.67
CA ARG A 44 -15.92 13.11 4.66
C ARG A 44 -17.37 13.29 4.24
N VAL A 45 -17.60 13.66 2.98
CA VAL A 45 -18.95 13.84 2.42
C VAL A 45 -19.72 12.52 2.38
N ARG A 46 -19.06 11.42 1.97
CA ARG A 46 -19.71 10.11 1.86
C ARG A 46 -20.06 9.55 3.24
N LEU A 47 -19.12 9.61 4.20
CA LEU A 47 -19.32 9.12 5.56
C LEU A 47 -20.26 10.01 6.39
N ALA A 48 -20.58 11.22 5.94
CA ALA A 48 -21.62 12.02 6.56
C ALA A 48 -23.03 11.41 6.37
N SER A 49 -23.23 10.58 5.35
CA SER A 49 -24.52 9.94 5.04
C SER A 49 -24.45 8.40 4.96
N ALA A 50 -23.27 7.81 5.19
CA ALA A 50 -23.04 6.37 5.12
C ALA A 50 -22.17 5.88 6.30
N GLU A 51 -22.35 4.61 6.67
CA GLU A 51 -21.57 3.95 7.72
C GLU A 51 -20.89 2.70 7.14
N ILE A 52 -19.65 2.43 7.57
CA ILE A 52 -18.98 1.17 7.27
C ILE A 52 -19.37 0.16 8.34
N VAL A 53 -20.17 -0.84 7.96
CA VAL A 53 -20.63 -1.89 8.86
C VAL A 53 -19.95 -3.21 8.54
N THR A 54 -19.35 -3.84 9.56
CA THR A 54 -18.83 -5.20 9.45
C THR A 54 -19.94 -6.19 9.75
N LEU A 55 -20.37 -6.94 8.74
CA LEU A 55 -21.35 -8.00 8.91
C LEU A 55 -20.64 -9.35 9.12
N PRO A 56 -20.85 -10.03 10.27
CA PRO A 56 -20.30 -11.35 10.48
C PRO A 56 -20.98 -12.34 9.53
N LEU A 57 -20.21 -12.95 8.64
CA LEU A 57 -20.68 -14.02 7.77
C LEU A 57 -20.37 -15.37 8.41
N SER A 58 -21.39 -16.20 8.62
CA SER A 58 -21.19 -17.61 8.93
C SER A 58 -20.92 -18.35 7.62
N SER A 59 -19.64 -18.41 7.23
CA SER A 59 -19.19 -19.20 6.07
C SER A 59 -18.44 -20.43 6.56
N PRO A 60 -18.99 -21.64 6.38
CA PRO A 60 -18.29 -22.88 6.69
C PRO A 60 -16.94 -23.01 5.96
N ALA A 61 -16.78 -22.33 4.82
CA ALA A 61 -15.53 -22.29 4.08
C ALA A 61 -14.46 -21.42 4.76
N LEU A 62 -14.84 -20.26 5.32
CA LEU A 62 -13.90 -19.38 6.03
C LEU A 62 -13.51 -19.93 7.40
N THR A 63 -14.44 -20.60 8.09
CA THR A 63 -14.13 -21.28 9.35
C THR A 63 -13.04 -22.33 9.19
N LYS A 64 -13.01 -23.02 8.03
CA LYS A 64 -11.96 -24.00 7.71
C LYS A 64 -10.58 -23.39 7.49
N LEU A 65 -10.48 -22.08 7.25
CA LEU A 65 -9.21 -21.37 7.06
C LEU A 65 -8.62 -20.88 8.39
N THR A 66 -9.42 -20.81 9.44
CA THR A 66 -8.96 -20.32 10.74
C THR A 66 -8.10 -21.37 11.42
N GLY A 67 -6.82 -21.05 11.63
CA GLY A 67 -5.89 -21.93 12.35
C GLY A 67 -5.40 -23.14 11.56
N ILE A 68 -5.48 -23.13 10.22
CA ILE A 68 -5.05 -24.26 9.38
C ILE A 68 -3.58 -24.68 9.59
N PHE A 69 -2.74 -23.75 10.04
CA PHE A 69 -1.32 -23.99 10.31
C PHE A 69 -1.00 -24.11 11.80
N LYS A 70 -2.01 -24.10 12.68
CA LYS A 70 -1.79 -24.04 14.15
C LYS A 70 -0.93 -25.20 14.65
N ASP A 71 -1.21 -26.40 14.15
CA ASP A 71 -0.54 -27.64 14.55
C ASP A 71 0.37 -28.18 13.43
N ASP A 72 0.76 -27.33 12.47
CA ASP A 72 1.65 -27.72 11.38
C ASP A 72 3.08 -27.91 11.92
N PRO A 73 3.65 -29.13 11.88
CA PRO A 73 5.00 -29.39 12.38
C PRO A 73 6.10 -28.63 11.64
N GLN A 74 5.81 -28.17 10.42
CA GLN A 74 6.76 -27.42 9.58
C GLN A 74 6.60 -25.90 9.74
N TRP A 75 5.71 -25.44 10.62
CA TRP A 75 5.41 -24.01 10.76
C TRP A 75 6.65 -23.16 11.07
N ASP A 76 7.50 -23.61 11.99
CA ASP A 76 8.71 -22.88 12.38
C ASP A 76 9.72 -22.79 11.23
N GLU A 77 9.89 -23.88 10.47
CA GLU A 77 10.74 -23.91 9.28
C GLU A 77 10.22 -22.96 8.20
N PHE A 78 8.92 -22.99 7.95
CA PHE A 78 8.25 -22.08 7.02
C PHE A 78 8.45 -20.62 7.41
N GLN A 79 8.29 -20.28 8.70
CA GLN A 79 8.51 -18.92 9.20
C GLN A 79 9.96 -18.47 9.00
N ALA A 80 10.92 -19.34 9.30
CA ALA A 80 12.34 -19.05 9.10
C ALA A 80 12.68 -18.82 7.61
N ALA A 81 12.16 -19.67 6.72
CA ALA A 81 12.34 -19.53 5.28
C ALA A 81 11.73 -18.24 4.74
N MET A 82 10.51 -17.91 5.17
CA MET A 82 9.83 -16.66 4.79
C MET A 82 10.56 -15.42 5.30
N ALA A 83 11.09 -15.45 6.52
CA ALA A 83 11.87 -14.35 7.07
C ALA A 83 13.17 -14.12 6.29
N SER A 84 13.90 -15.21 5.97
CA SER A 84 15.10 -15.15 5.14
C SER A 84 14.81 -14.57 3.76
N TYR A 85 13.74 -15.05 3.11
CA TYR A 85 13.33 -14.57 1.79
C TYR A 85 12.99 -13.07 1.82
N ARG A 86 12.23 -12.61 2.83
CA ARG A 86 11.92 -11.18 2.98
C ARG A 86 13.17 -10.33 3.16
N GLN A 87 14.11 -10.78 4.00
CA GLN A 87 15.35 -10.05 4.24
C GLN A 87 16.20 -9.92 2.96
N GLU A 88 16.26 -10.97 2.14
CA GLU A 88 16.95 -10.93 0.85
C GLU A 88 16.31 -9.91 -0.10
N MET A 89 14.98 -9.97 -0.27
CA MET A 89 14.23 -9.05 -1.13
C MET A 89 14.33 -7.60 -0.66
N ASP A 90 14.21 -7.35 0.64
CA ASP A 90 14.34 -6.01 1.21
C ASP A 90 15.77 -5.46 0.96
N SER A 91 16.80 -6.31 1.11
CA SER A 91 18.19 -5.92 0.86
C SER A 91 18.47 -5.60 -0.61
N GLU A 92 17.90 -6.39 -1.54
CA GLU A 92 18.01 -6.15 -2.98
C GLU A 92 17.36 -4.82 -3.36
N LEU A 93 16.14 -4.57 -2.87
CA LEU A 93 15.41 -3.34 -3.10
C LEU A 93 16.15 -2.10 -2.54
N GLU A 94 16.70 -2.19 -1.32
CA GLU A 94 17.52 -1.13 -0.74
C GLU A 94 18.80 -0.86 -1.55
N ALA A 95 19.39 -1.89 -2.15
CA ALA A 95 20.55 -1.73 -3.00
C ALA A 95 20.19 -0.99 -4.30
N GLU A 96 19.03 -1.31 -4.90
CA GLU A 96 18.51 -0.63 -6.08
C GLU A 96 18.22 0.85 -5.80
N TYR A 97 17.50 1.18 -4.73
CA TYR A 97 17.23 2.58 -4.35
C TYR A 97 18.51 3.38 -4.12
N ARG A 98 19.52 2.80 -3.45
CA ARG A 98 20.82 3.46 -3.27
C ARG A 98 21.56 3.71 -4.59
N GLN A 99 21.36 2.87 -5.60
CA GLN A 99 21.95 3.10 -6.91
C GLN A 99 21.25 4.23 -7.66
N LEU A 100 19.92 4.31 -7.56
CA LEU A 100 19.10 5.38 -8.14
C LEU A 100 19.45 6.75 -7.53
N ASP A 101 19.55 6.85 -6.21
CA ASP A 101 19.97 8.09 -5.53
C ASP A 101 21.35 8.56 -6.01
N LYS A 102 22.28 7.61 -6.20
CA LYS A 102 23.62 7.90 -6.70
C LYS A 102 23.63 8.27 -8.19
N SER A 103 22.77 7.72 -9.03
CA SER A 103 22.66 8.14 -10.43
C SER A 103 22.08 9.54 -10.54
N ASP A 104 21.04 9.86 -9.76
CA ASP A 104 20.39 11.17 -9.79
C ASP A 104 21.33 12.26 -9.29
N ALA A 105 22.08 12.00 -8.21
CA ALA A 105 23.11 12.90 -7.72
C ALA A 105 24.23 13.15 -8.76
N ARG A 106 24.62 12.12 -9.52
CA ARG A 106 25.63 12.24 -10.58
C ARG A 106 25.13 13.04 -11.78
N LEU A 107 23.89 12.82 -12.20
CA LEU A 107 23.26 13.56 -13.30
C LEU A 107 23.10 15.05 -12.95
N ASN A 108 22.74 15.37 -11.71
CA ASN A 108 22.57 16.75 -11.26
C ASN A 108 23.91 17.52 -11.17
N GLN A 109 25.00 16.86 -10.77
CA GLN A 109 26.33 17.49 -10.73
C GLN A 109 26.92 17.75 -12.13
N GLY A 110 26.60 16.92 -13.13
CA GLY A 110 27.04 17.11 -14.52
C GLY A 110 26.39 18.30 -15.23
N ASN A 111 25.15 18.67 -14.86
CA ASN A 111 24.43 19.79 -15.46
C ASN A 111 24.75 21.17 -14.83
N SER A 112 25.46 21.22 -13.70
CA SER A 112 25.81 22.48 -13.02
C SER A 112 27.18 23.05 -13.43
N ALA A 113 27.92 22.38 -14.31
CA ALA A 113 29.26 22.76 -14.76
C ALA A 113 29.33 23.21 -16.23
N ALA A 114 28.19 23.43 -16.88
CA ALA A 114 28.07 23.90 -18.27
C ALA A 114 27.42 25.30 -18.33
#